data_AF-A0A849WRV1-F1
#
_entry.id   AF-A0A849WRV1-F1
#
_cell.length_a   1.000
_cell.length_b   1.000
_cell.length_c   1.000
_cell.angle_alpha   90.00
_cell.angle_beta   90.00
_cell.angle_gamma   90.00
#
_symmetry.space_group_name_H-M   'P 1'
#
loop_
_entity.id
_entity.type
_entity.pdbx_description
1 polymer ?
#
loop_
_entity_poly.entity_id
_entity_poly.type
_entity_poly.pdbx_seq_one_letter_code
_entity_poly.pdbx_strand_id
1 'polypeptide(L)'
;MKDQNYLPVVRDQYESLPFPPRDPQDEHKRLFVVKSDILDRVNHYAFKGSAPFTDHFRVLVAGGGTGDSTIFLAWQLRNTKAQVVHLDMSANSIEVAKARAQIRGLQNIVWLHESLLNLPRLNLEPFDYISCTGVLHHLQNPSEGLEALTQVLKPQGAMGLMVYGKYGRTAVYQMQQLMRLINQDTSDKAMCLANTREILTHLPKTNWFIRGSVGDPVGELIRSDSNLYDTLLHSQDVAYSVLELYDWVQAAGLHILEFTDFLSDELASKNSFFEANPRADILESQPADSKPAVWWNLKYKNRWLSDGSVVSGNPIYTNILWNEIGRGADLDKLEIWLQENQQIIKQLTTAVFSLEAPKFIDFFSEEEINISSAQKGEVVFNEHCSRCHGTYIKNWSRPEADRMSLREKLLTFEVKYPQLTKVKDVGTDPFRYLGMNSLTKLNELVISKKHQITIKPQKGYVPPPLVGIWARWPYLHNNSVPSLCALLTPASQRPKWFYQGPANNSQTDFDKNCNGYPEVERAPLSWKKNKEMMVDTTKRGLGNFGHEEGIITEQGEEMLSREEKMDLIRYLQTL
;
A
#
# COMPACT_ATOMS: atom_id res chain seq x y z
N MET A 1 -42.81 1.30 -37.47
CA MET A 1 -41.94 0.11 -37.60
C MET A 1 -40.62 0.46 -36.95
N LYS A 2 -40.04 -0.41 -36.13
CA LYS A 2 -38.71 -0.18 -35.55
C LYS A 2 -37.70 -0.35 -36.68
N ASP A 3 -37.19 0.75 -37.22
CA ASP A 3 -35.97 0.70 -38.03
C ASP A 3 -34.86 0.24 -37.07
N GLN A 4 -34.34 -0.97 -37.30
CA GLN A 4 -33.25 -1.52 -36.50
C GLN A 4 -31.98 -0.70 -36.77
N ASN A 5 -31.77 0.35 -35.99
CA ASN A 5 -30.59 1.22 -36.08
C ASN A 5 -29.42 0.65 -35.26
N TYR A 6 -28.99 -0.57 -35.60
CA TYR A 6 -27.77 -1.20 -35.08
C TYR A 6 -27.29 -2.26 -36.06
N LEU A 7 -26.01 -2.63 -35.99
CA LEU A 7 -25.46 -3.73 -36.78
C LEU A 7 -25.98 -5.09 -36.23
N PRO A 8 -26.70 -5.90 -37.02
CA PRO A 8 -27.26 -7.17 -36.54
C PRO A 8 -26.19 -8.13 -36.01
N VAL A 9 -25.01 -8.17 -36.66
CA VAL A 9 -23.89 -9.03 -36.28
C VAL A 9 -23.28 -8.64 -34.92
N VAL A 10 -23.18 -7.34 -34.63
CA VAL A 10 -22.66 -6.86 -33.34
C VAL A 10 -23.68 -7.11 -32.24
N ARG A 11 -24.98 -6.91 -32.51
CA ARG A 11 -26.03 -7.27 -31.56
C ARG A 11 -26.02 -8.76 -31.25
N ASP A 12 -25.96 -9.60 -32.28
CA ASP A 12 -25.96 -11.06 -32.14
C ASP A 12 -24.74 -11.57 -31.36
N GLN A 13 -23.58 -10.91 -31.49
CA GLN A 13 -22.41 -11.16 -30.63
C GLN A 13 -22.77 -10.99 -29.14
N TYR A 14 -23.22 -9.80 -28.73
CA TYR A 14 -23.53 -9.51 -27.32
C TYR A 14 -24.81 -10.17 -26.80
N GLU A 15 -25.71 -10.60 -27.68
CA GLU A 15 -26.86 -11.44 -27.32
C GLU A 15 -26.38 -12.86 -26.98
N SER A 16 -25.48 -13.43 -27.79
CA SER A 16 -24.94 -14.78 -27.56
C SER A 16 -23.87 -14.86 -26.48
N LEU A 17 -23.09 -13.80 -26.31
CA LEU A 17 -21.97 -13.70 -25.37
C LEU A 17 -22.09 -12.37 -24.61
N PRO A 18 -22.94 -12.31 -23.56
CA PRO A 18 -23.09 -11.11 -22.74
C PRO A 18 -21.73 -10.60 -22.23
N PHE A 19 -21.53 -9.28 -22.32
CA PHE A 19 -20.24 -8.65 -22.05
C PHE A 19 -20.36 -7.37 -21.19
N PRO A 20 -19.38 -7.10 -20.29
CA PRO A 20 -18.32 -8.01 -19.83
C PRO A 20 -18.87 -9.30 -19.20
N PRO A 21 -18.13 -10.42 -19.17
CA PRO A 21 -18.63 -11.64 -18.54
C PRO A 21 -18.73 -11.44 -17.02
N ARG A 22 -19.95 -11.50 -16.48
CA ARG A 22 -20.24 -11.27 -15.06
C ARG A 22 -21.12 -12.36 -14.50
N ASP A 23 -20.74 -12.86 -13.33
CA ASP A 23 -21.61 -13.66 -12.47
C ASP A 23 -22.32 -12.72 -11.47
N PRO A 24 -23.65 -12.61 -11.50
CA PRO A 24 -24.39 -11.79 -10.54
C PRO A 24 -24.07 -12.10 -9.07
N GLN A 25 -23.72 -13.36 -8.74
CA GLN A 25 -23.45 -13.77 -7.36
C GLN A 25 -22.21 -13.10 -6.76
N ASP A 26 -21.29 -12.60 -7.60
CA ASP A 26 -20.11 -11.89 -7.11
C ASP A 26 -20.45 -10.56 -6.42
N GLU A 27 -21.66 -10.02 -6.61
CA GLU A 27 -22.10 -8.81 -5.90
C GLU A 27 -22.23 -9.02 -4.38
N HIS A 28 -22.38 -10.26 -3.91
CA HIS A 28 -22.30 -10.58 -2.48
C HIS A 28 -20.88 -10.43 -1.92
N LYS A 29 -19.86 -10.56 -2.78
CA LYS A 29 -18.45 -10.57 -2.38
C LYS A 29 -17.81 -9.19 -2.52
N ARG A 30 -18.07 -8.49 -3.63
CA ARG A 30 -17.43 -7.21 -3.94
C ARG A 30 -18.25 -6.35 -4.88
N LEU A 31 -18.06 -5.03 -4.80
CA LEU A 31 -18.51 -4.08 -5.80
C LEU A 31 -17.40 -3.90 -6.85
N PHE A 32 -17.70 -4.11 -8.12
CA PHE A 32 -16.75 -3.79 -9.18
C PHE A 32 -16.64 -2.28 -9.36
N VAL A 33 -15.44 -1.73 -9.18
CA VAL A 33 -15.17 -0.28 -9.27
C VAL A 33 -14.79 0.08 -10.69
N VAL A 34 -15.56 0.97 -11.31
CA VAL A 34 -15.23 1.56 -12.63
C VAL A 34 -14.55 2.90 -12.39
N LYS A 35 -13.22 2.95 -12.57
CA LYS A 35 -12.40 4.12 -12.20
C LYS A 35 -12.82 5.43 -12.89
N SER A 36 -13.26 5.35 -14.15
CA SER A 36 -13.77 6.51 -14.90
C SER A 36 -15.07 7.08 -14.34
N ASP A 37 -15.84 6.28 -13.60
CA ASP A 37 -17.16 6.62 -13.09
C ASP A 37 -17.18 6.88 -11.57
N ILE A 38 -16.01 7.06 -10.95
CA ILE A 38 -15.92 7.51 -9.54
C ILE A 38 -16.45 8.94 -9.46
N LEU A 39 -17.51 9.18 -8.69
CA LEU A 39 -18.19 10.48 -8.66
C LEU A 39 -17.27 11.63 -8.23
N ASP A 40 -16.33 11.41 -7.30
CA ASP A 40 -15.36 12.45 -6.90
C ASP A 40 -14.45 12.87 -8.06
N ARG A 41 -14.04 11.90 -8.88
CA ARG A 41 -13.22 12.12 -10.07
C ARG A 41 -14.02 12.86 -11.14
N VAL A 42 -15.24 12.40 -11.40
CA VAL A 42 -16.18 13.07 -12.30
C VAL A 42 -16.42 14.50 -11.82
N ASN A 43 -16.68 14.72 -10.51
CA ASN A 43 -16.90 16.05 -9.95
C ASN A 43 -15.70 16.97 -10.17
N HIS A 44 -14.49 16.46 -9.87
CA HIS A 44 -13.27 17.23 -10.02
C HIS A 44 -13.04 17.69 -11.46
N TYR A 45 -13.05 16.77 -12.41
CA TYR A 45 -12.71 17.07 -13.81
C TYR A 45 -13.86 17.72 -14.58
N ALA A 46 -15.07 17.15 -14.49
CA ALA A 46 -16.22 17.60 -15.27
C ALA A 46 -16.90 18.83 -14.66
N PHE A 47 -16.99 18.88 -13.33
CA PHE A 47 -17.83 19.85 -12.64
C PHE A 47 -17.05 20.77 -11.70
N LYS A 48 -15.71 20.76 -11.75
CA LYS A 48 -14.83 21.63 -10.94
C LYS A 48 -15.15 21.57 -9.43
N GLY A 49 -15.60 20.41 -8.96
CA GLY A 49 -15.99 20.17 -7.56
C GLY A 49 -17.35 20.75 -7.15
N SER A 50 -18.14 21.30 -8.06
CA SER A 50 -19.41 21.97 -7.73
C SER A 50 -20.65 21.10 -7.97
N ALA A 51 -20.54 19.88 -8.48
CA ALA A 51 -21.71 19.03 -8.66
C ALA A 51 -22.24 18.52 -7.31
N PRO A 52 -23.53 18.76 -6.99
CA PRO A 52 -24.11 18.32 -5.73
C PRO A 52 -24.54 16.85 -5.74
N PHE A 53 -24.66 16.22 -6.92
CA PHE A 53 -25.13 14.83 -7.14
C PHE A 53 -26.43 14.46 -6.40
N THR A 54 -27.28 15.43 -6.03
CA THR A 54 -28.44 15.21 -5.15
C THR A 54 -29.78 15.18 -5.89
N ASP A 55 -30.38 16.34 -6.15
CA ASP A 55 -31.72 16.45 -6.73
C ASP A 55 -31.65 16.53 -8.26
N HIS A 56 -32.30 15.58 -8.94
CA HIS A 56 -32.45 15.51 -10.40
C HIS A 56 -31.16 15.30 -11.23
N PHE A 57 -30.07 14.84 -10.61
CA PHE A 57 -28.90 14.39 -11.36
C PHE A 57 -29.25 13.13 -12.17
N ARG A 58 -29.10 13.20 -13.49
CA ARG A 58 -29.45 12.12 -14.42
C ARG A 58 -28.20 11.60 -15.10
N VAL A 59 -28.00 10.29 -14.98
CA VAL A 59 -26.88 9.59 -15.59
C VAL A 59 -27.38 8.66 -16.67
N LEU A 60 -26.81 8.72 -17.86
CA LEU A 60 -26.99 7.69 -18.89
C LEU A 60 -25.78 6.77 -18.89
N VAL A 61 -26.02 5.46 -18.87
CA VAL A 61 -25.01 4.46 -19.23
C VAL A 61 -25.38 3.92 -20.60
N ALA A 62 -24.69 4.41 -21.63
CA ALA A 62 -24.96 4.08 -23.03
C ALA A 62 -24.10 2.88 -23.46
N GLY A 63 -24.76 1.77 -23.81
CA GLY A 63 -24.11 0.45 -23.98
C GLY A 63 -23.73 -0.13 -22.62
N GLY A 64 -24.72 -0.23 -21.72
CA GLY A 64 -24.50 -0.61 -20.33
C GLY A 64 -24.07 -2.07 -20.12
N GLY A 65 -24.20 -2.93 -21.13
CA GLY A 65 -23.78 -4.32 -21.13
C GLY A 65 -24.31 -5.07 -19.90
N THR A 66 -23.45 -5.89 -19.30
CA THR A 66 -23.77 -6.61 -18.05
C THR A 66 -23.70 -5.74 -16.80
N GLY A 67 -23.54 -4.42 -16.95
CA GLY A 67 -23.89 -3.44 -15.92
C GLY A 67 -22.75 -2.88 -15.08
N ASP A 68 -21.47 -3.02 -15.43
CA ASP A 68 -20.36 -2.54 -14.58
C ASP A 68 -20.51 -1.07 -14.15
N SER A 69 -20.58 -0.14 -15.11
CA SER A 69 -20.81 1.27 -14.82
C SER A 69 -22.18 1.52 -14.19
N THR A 70 -23.21 0.79 -14.61
CA THR A 70 -24.59 0.94 -14.10
C THR A 70 -24.68 0.63 -12.61
N ILE A 71 -24.19 -0.53 -12.19
CA ILE A 71 -24.20 -0.97 -10.79
C ILE A 71 -23.34 -0.04 -9.94
N PHE A 72 -22.17 0.35 -10.45
CA PHE A 72 -21.26 1.22 -9.70
C PHE A 72 -21.82 2.63 -9.49
N LEU A 73 -22.34 3.27 -10.54
CA LEU A 73 -22.95 4.61 -10.46
C LEU A 73 -24.24 4.59 -9.63
N ALA A 74 -25.11 3.60 -9.85
CA ALA A 74 -26.35 3.47 -9.09
C ALA A 74 -26.08 3.25 -7.60
N TRP A 75 -25.06 2.44 -7.26
CA TRP A 75 -24.63 2.26 -5.88
C TRP A 75 -24.09 3.55 -5.26
N GLN A 76 -23.25 4.32 -5.95
CA GLN A 76 -22.74 5.60 -5.42
C GLN A 76 -23.87 6.59 -5.17
N LEU A 77 -24.89 6.60 -6.03
CA LEU A 77 -26.04 7.52 -5.98
C LEU A 77 -27.21 7.02 -5.12
N ARG A 78 -27.12 5.84 -4.49
CA ARG A 78 -28.27 5.14 -3.86
C ARG A 78 -28.99 5.91 -2.75
N ASN A 79 -28.33 6.88 -2.13
CA ASN A 79 -28.89 7.70 -1.05
C ASN A 79 -29.35 9.10 -1.53
N THR A 80 -29.53 9.27 -2.84
CA THR A 80 -29.93 10.54 -3.48
C THR A 80 -31.21 10.34 -4.29
N LYS A 81 -31.73 11.41 -4.89
CA LYS A 81 -32.83 11.32 -5.87
C LYS A 81 -32.34 11.25 -7.31
N ALA A 82 -31.04 11.02 -7.51
CA ALA A 82 -30.47 10.86 -8.83
C ALA A 82 -30.96 9.57 -9.50
N GLN A 83 -31.01 9.57 -10.82
CA GLN A 83 -31.46 8.44 -11.63
C GLN A 83 -30.35 7.99 -12.56
N VAL A 84 -30.13 6.68 -12.63
CA VAL A 84 -29.27 6.04 -13.62
C VAL A 84 -30.16 5.39 -14.68
N VAL A 85 -29.97 5.76 -15.93
CA VAL A 85 -30.64 5.16 -17.09
C VAL A 85 -29.66 4.23 -17.76
N HIS A 86 -29.92 2.92 -17.70
CA HIS A 86 -29.18 1.89 -18.40
C HIS A 86 -29.78 1.69 -19.78
N LEU A 87 -28.99 1.86 -20.83
CA LEU A 87 -29.38 1.58 -22.21
C LEU A 87 -28.45 0.54 -22.81
N ASP A 88 -29.02 -0.55 -23.34
CA ASP A 88 -28.28 -1.54 -24.13
C ASP A 88 -29.18 -2.17 -25.21
N MET A 89 -28.58 -2.74 -26.24
CA MET A 89 -29.27 -3.43 -27.34
C MET A 89 -29.38 -4.95 -27.14
N SER A 90 -28.58 -5.53 -26.24
CA SER A 90 -28.60 -6.95 -25.87
C SER A 90 -29.55 -7.17 -24.70
N ALA A 91 -30.62 -7.95 -24.92
CA ALA A 91 -31.55 -8.28 -23.84
C ALA A 91 -30.88 -9.15 -22.79
N ASN A 92 -30.07 -10.13 -23.22
CA ASN A 92 -29.33 -11.02 -22.32
C ASN A 92 -28.33 -10.25 -21.43
N SER A 93 -27.65 -9.23 -21.95
CA SER A 93 -26.75 -8.41 -21.12
C SER A 93 -27.51 -7.59 -20.07
N ILE A 94 -28.66 -7.03 -20.44
CA ILE A 94 -29.55 -6.31 -19.53
C ILE A 94 -30.04 -7.23 -18.39
N GLU A 95 -30.39 -8.48 -18.69
CA GLU A 95 -30.85 -9.41 -17.65
C GLU A 95 -29.75 -9.75 -16.62
N VAL A 96 -28.50 -9.89 -17.05
CA VAL A 96 -27.35 -10.04 -16.13
C VAL A 96 -27.20 -8.79 -15.26
N ALA A 97 -27.29 -7.60 -15.85
CA ALA A 97 -27.21 -6.33 -15.12
C ALA A 97 -28.35 -6.17 -14.09
N LYS A 98 -29.58 -6.53 -14.46
CA LYS A 98 -30.74 -6.52 -13.54
C LYS A 98 -30.55 -7.47 -12.37
N ALA A 99 -30.05 -8.67 -12.61
CA ALA A 99 -29.77 -9.64 -11.54
C ALA A 99 -28.74 -9.08 -10.53
N ARG A 100 -27.67 -8.43 -11.03
CA ARG A 100 -26.68 -7.74 -10.18
C ARG A 100 -27.30 -6.61 -9.36
N ALA A 101 -28.15 -5.79 -10.00
CA ALA A 101 -28.84 -4.69 -9.34
C ALA A 101 -29.79 -5.18 -8.23
N GLN A 102 -30.51 -6.26 -8.49
CA GLN A 102 -31.43 -6.88 -7.54
C GLN A 102 -30.72 -7.39 -6.29
N ILE A 103 -29.58 -8.09 -6.45
CA ILE A 103 -28.77 -8.58 -5.32
C ILE A 103 -28.33 -7.42 -4.41
N ARG A 104 -28.06 -6.25 -4.99
CA ARG A 104 -27.68 -5.04 -4.25
C ARG A 104 -28.83 -4.18 -3.74
N GLY A 105 -30.07 -4.51 -4.09
CA GLY A 105 -31.24 -3.70 -3.75
C GLY A 105 -31.24 -2.29 -4.38
N LEU A 106 -30.65 -2.14 -5.58
CA LEU A 106 -30.58 -0.84 -6.26
C LEU A 106 -31.90 -0.54 -6.97
N GLN A 107 -32.56 0.55 -6.56
CA GLN A 107 -33.89 0.95 -7.06
C GLN A 107 -33.87 2.19 -7.94
N ASN A 108 -32.72 2.87 -8.04
CA ASN A 108 -32.53 4.12 -8.77
C ASN A 108 -32.12 3.92 -10.25
N ILE A 109 -32.45 2.76 -10.83
CA ILE A 109 -32.09 2.40 -12.21
C ILE A 109 -33.34 2.30 -13.09
N VAL A 110 -33.30 2.95 -14.25
CA VAL A 110 -34.27 2.79 -15.35
C VAL A 110 -33.62 1.97 -16.45
N TRP A 111 -34.32 0.95 -16.93
CA TRP A 111 -33.82 0.00 -17.93
C TRP A 111 -34.44 0.28 -19.31
N LEU A 112 -33.60 0.50 -20.31
CA LEU A 112 -34.00 0.70 -21.71
C LEU A 112 -33.33 -0.34 -22.61
N HIS A 113 -34.16 -1.13 -23.31
CA HIS A 113 -33.71 -2.05 -24.36
C HIS A 113 -33.88 -1.36 -25.72
N GLU A 114 -32.87 -0.60 -26.14
CA GLU A 114 -32.89 0.22 -27.35
C GLU A 114 -31.49 0.42 -27.94
N SER A 115 -31.43 0.87 -29.19
CA SER A 115 -30.18 1.39 -29.76
C SER A 115 -29.87 2.78 -29.21
N LEU A 116 -28.59 3.06 -28.94
CA LEU A 116 -28.18 4.43 -28.60
C LEU A 116 -28.46 5.40 -29.75
N LEU A 117 -28.47 4.94 -31.00
CA LEU A 117 -28.79 5.78 -32.17
C LEU A 117 -30.25 6.27 -32.16
N ASN A 118 -31.12 5.64 -31.38
CA ASN A 118 -32.51 6.06 -31.23
C ASN A 118 -32.70 7.11 -30.13
N LEU A 119 -31.70 7.37 -29.29
CA LEU A 119 -31.79 8.28 -28.13
C LEU A 119 -32.46 9.63 -28.44
N PRO A 120 -32.10 10.35 -29.54
CA PRO A 120 -32.73 11.64 -29.86
C PRO A 120 -34.25 11.56 -30.09
N ARG A 121 -34.77 10.38 -30.45
CA ARG A 121 -36.19 10.16 -30.75
C ARG A 121 -36.98 9.63 -29.56
N LEU A 122 -36.31 9.27 -28.45
CA LEU A 122 -36.96 8.70 -27.26
C LEU A 122 -37.60 9.77 -26.36
N ASN A 123 -37.42 11.06 -26.67
CA ASN A 123 -37.95 12.20 -25.90
C ASN A 123 -37.62 12.09 -24.40
N LEU A 124 -36.40 11.68 -24.07
CA LEU A 124 -35.92 11.58 -22.69
C LEU A 124 -35.45 12.95 -22.20
N GLU A 125 -35.63 13.19 -20.90
CA GLU A 125 -35.02 14.33 -20.23
C GLU A 125 -33.47 14.25 -20.33
N PRO A 126 -32.78 15.35 -20.69
CA PRO A 126 -31.33 15.38 -20.87
C PRO A 126 -30.53 14.91 -19.65
N PHE A 127 -29.31 14.44 -19.90
CA PHE A 127 -28.43 13.86 -18.88
C PHE A 127 -27.35 14.83 -18.42
N ASP A 128 -27.07 14.83 -17.12
CA ASP A 128 -25.95 15.57 -16.52
C ASP A 128 -24.62 14.85 -16.79
N TYR A 129 -24.64 13.52 -16.79
CA TYR A 129 -23.46 12.71 -17.06
C TYR A 129 -23.81 11.53 -17.96
N ILE A 130 -22.97 11.26 -18.95
CA ILE A 130 -23.09 10.09 -19.82
C ILE A 130 -21.83 9.23 -19.67
N SER A 131 -21.97 7.98 -19.25
CA SER A 131 -20.90 6.98 -19.28
C SER A 131 -21.06 6.10 -20.53
N CYS A 132 -20.06 6.09 -21.40
CA CYS A 132 -20.05 5.30 -22.62
C CYS A 132 -18.66 4.69 -22.83
N THR A 133 -18.49 3.47 -22.32
CA THR A 133 -17.20 2.78 -22.22
C THR A 133 -17.23 1.53 -23.09
N GLY A 134 -16.39 1.44 -24.13
CA GLY A 134 -16.34 0.23 -24.93
C GLY A 134 -17.44 0.10 -25.99
N VAL A 135 -17.99 1.21 -26.51
CA VAL A 135 -19.24 1.16 -27.30
C VAL A 135 -19.12 1.86 -28.66
N LEU A 136 -18.82 3.16 -28.68
CA LEU A 136 -18.92 3.97 -29.91
C LEU A 136 -18.06 3.45 -31.08
N HIS A 137 -16.90 2.87 -30.77
CA HIS A 137 -16.00 2.34 -31.78
C HIS A 137 -16.49 1.02 -32.42
N HIS A 138 -17.53 0.39 -31.88
CA HIS A 138 -18.16 -0.80 -32.47
C HIS A 138 -19.32 -0.45 -33.43
N LEU A 139 -19.68 0.83 -33.55
CA LEU A 139 -20.73 1.28 -34.46
C LEU A 139 -20.23 1.27 -35.91
N GLN A 140 -21.16 1.13 -36.85
CA GLN A 140 -20.88 1.32 -38.27
C GLN A 140 -20.40 2.74 -38.57
N ASN A 141 -21.06 3.73 -37.94
CA ASN A 141 -20.66 5.13 -37.96
C ASN A 141 -20.54 5.64 -36.51
N PRO A 142 -19.32 5.63 -35.94
CA PRO A 142 -19.08 6.15 -34.59
C PRO A 142 -19.53 7.61 -34.41
N SER A 143 -19.41 8.45 -35.44
CA SER A 143 -19.81 9.87 -35.37
C SER A 143 -21.29 10.05 -35.13
N GLU A 144 -22.15 9.27 -35.82
CA GLU A 144 -23.60 9.28 -35.56
C GLU A 144 -23.92 8.89 -34.11
N GLY A 145 -23.16 7.94 -33.55
CA GLY A 145 -23.29 7.56 -32.15
C GLY A 145 -22.92 8.68 -31.19
N LEU A 146 -21.78 9.34 -31.41
CA LEU A 146 -21.34 10.46 -30.58
C LEU A 146 -22.29 11.65 -30.68
N GLU A 147 -22.81 11.94 -31.87
CA GLU A 147 -23.83 12.97 -32.09
C GLU A 147 -25.14 12.64 -31.35
N ALA A 148 -25.60 11.38 -31.41
CA ALA A 148 -26.80 10.94 -30.70
C ALA A 148 -26.67 11.10 -29.18
N LEU A 149 -25.49 10.81 -28.61
CA LEU A 149 -25.22 11.05 -27.19
C LEU A 149 -25.15 12.54 -26.86
N THR A 150 -24.54 13.34 -27.74
CA THR A 150 -24.42 14.80 -27.55
C THR A 150 -25.79 15.48 -27.53
N GLN A 151 -26.73 15.04 -28.36
CA GLN A 151 -28.10 15.60 -28.40
C GLN A 151 -28.91 15.38 -27.12
N VAL A 152 -28.56 14.37 -26.32
CA VAL A 152 -29.22 14.10 -25.04
C VAL A 152 -28.37 14.53 -23.83
N LEU A 153 -27.21 15.13 -24.07
CA LEU A 153 -26.36 15.70 -23.03
C LEU A 153 -26.82 17.13 -22.69
N LYS A 154 -26.87 17.48 -21.41
CA LYS A 154 -27.11 18.87 -21.00
C LYS A 154 -25.96 19.78 -21.47
N PRO A 155 -26.21 21.09 -21.70
CA PRO A 155 -25.15 22.02 -22.07
C PRO A 155 -23.96 22.11 -21.08
N GLN A 156 -24.22 21.82 -19.80
CA GLN A 156 -23.20 21.77 -18.73
C GLN A 156 -22.87 20.32 -18.32
N GLY A 157 -23.37 19.34 -19.07
CA GLY A 157 -23.13 17.93 -18.79
C GLY A 157 -21.73 17.50 -19.24
N ALA A 158 -21.32 16.32 -18.81
CA ALA A 158 -20.07 15.71 -19.21
C ALA A 158 -20.22 14.25 -19.64
N MET A 159 -19.22 13.74 -20.33
CA MET A 159 -19.22 12.37 -20.84
C MET A 159 -17.91 11.66 -20.47
N GLY A 160 -18.02 10.50 -19.85
CA GLY A 160 -16.93 9.53 -19.73
C GLY A 160 -16.91 8.67 -20.99
N LEU A 161 -15.82 8.76 -21.77
CA LEU A 161 -15.64 8.02 -23.02
C LEU A 161 -14.44 7.08 -22.97
N MET A 162 -14.64 5.84 -23.44
CA MET A 162 -13.54 4.91 -23.71
C MET A 162 -13.65 4.35 -25.13
N VAL A 163 -12.61 4.59 -25.92
CA VAL A 163 -12.42 4.03 -27.26
C VAL A 163 -11.02 3.43 -27.41
N TYR A 164 -10.84 2.61 -28.45
CA TYR A 164 -9.57 1.92 -28.69
C TYR A 164 -8.46 2.85 -29.19
N GLY A 165 -7.29 2.74 -28.57
CA GLY A 165 -6.07 3.46 -28.99
C GLY A 165 -5.36 2.72 -30.12
N LYS A 166 -5.18 3.39 -31.27
CA LYS A 166 -4.64 2.83 -32.52
C LYS A 166 -3.32 2.09 -32.34
N TYR A 167 -2.35 2.74 -31.70
CA TYR A 167 -1.01 2.17 -31.53
C TYR A 167 -0.98 1.06 -30.48
N GLY A 168 -1.71 1.21 -29.37
CA GLY A 168 -1.80 0.18 -28.33
C GLY A 168 -2.46 -1.10 -28.82
N ARG A 169 -3.39 -1.01 -29.79
CA ARG A 169 -4.06 -2.17 -30.38
C ARG A 169 -3.35 -2.79 -31.59
N THR A 170 -2.14 -2.34 -31.94
CA THR A 170 -1.41 -2.86 -33.12
C THR A 170 -1.36 -4.38 -33.18
N ALA A 171 -0.95 -5.04 -32.08
CA ALA A 171 -0.86 -6.50 -32.03
C ALA A 171 -2.24 -7.18 -32.08
N VAL A 172 -3.26 -6.57 -31.47
CA VAL A 172 -4.66 -7.07 -31.55
C VAL A 172 -5.14 -7.05 -32.99
N TYR A 173 -4.92 -5.95 -33.72
CA TYR A 173 -5.44 -5.79 -35.09
C TYR A 173 -4.75 -6.72 -36.09
N GLN A 174 -3.45 -6.97 -35.90
CA GLN A 174 -2.75 -8.02 -36.65
C GLN A 174 -3.37 -9.41 -36.39
N MET A 175 -3.71 -9.71 -35.13
CA MET A 175 -4.36 -10.97 -34.78
C MET A 175 -5.79 -11.06 -35.32
N GLN A 176 -6.60 -10.00 -35.23
CA GLN A 176 -7.93 -9.96 -35.85
C GLN A 176 -7.85 -10.18 -37.37
N GLN A 177 -6.88 -9.57 -38.04
CA GLN A 177 -6.65 -9.81 -39.48
C GLN A 177 -6.31 -11.28 -39.75
N LEU A 178 -5.44 -11.89 -38.94
CA LEU A 178 -5.15 -13.31 -39.04
C LEU A 178 -6.39 -14.17 -38.80
N MET A 179 -7.22 -13.84 -37.80
CA MET A 179 -8.45 -14.58 -37.52
C MET A 179 -9.48 -14.47 -38.64
N ARG A 180 -9.57 -13.33 -39.31
CA ARG A 180 -10.43 -13.16 -40.51
C ARG A 180 -9.97 -14.05 -41.66
N LEU A 181 -8.66 -14.20 -41.87
CA LEU A 181 -8.12 -15.10 -42.90
C LEU A 181 -8.39 -16.56 -42.57
N ILE A 182 -8.21 -16.95 -41.31
CA ILE A 182 -8.39 -18.34 -40.86
C ILE A 182 -9.86 -18.76 -40.88
N ASN A 183 -10.75 -17.84 -40.53
CA ASN A 183 -12.18 -18.11 -40.45
C ASN A 183 -12.95 -17.69 -41.73
N GLN A 184 -12.26 -17.39 -42.84
CA GLN A 184 -12.88 -16.87 -44.06
C GLN A 184 -13.99 -17.79 -44.64
N ASP A 185 -13.87 -19.10 -44.40
CA ASP A 185 -14.77 -20.13 -44.94
C ASP A 185 -15.87 -20.55 -43.95
N THR A 186 -16.00 -19.89 -42.80
CA THR A 186 -17.04 -20.18 -41.81
C THR A 186 -17.62 -18.94 -41.16
N SER A 187 -18.94 -18.93 -40.97
CA SER A 187 -19.64 -17.94 -40.15
C SER A 187 -20.11 -18.52 -38.81
N ASP A 188 -19.77 -19.78 -38.50
CA ASP A 188 -20.13 -20.42 -37.23
C ASP A 188 -19.21 -19.92 -36.10
N LYS A 189 -19.80 -19.21 -35.14
CA LYS A 189 -19.08 -18.65 -33.98
C LYS A 189 -18.33 -19.71 -33.18
N ALA A 190 -18.90 -20.91 -33.00
CA ALA A 190 -18.25 -21.97 -32.24
C ALA A 190 -16.98 -22.45 -32.96
N MET A 191 -17.05 -22.57 -34.29
CA MET A 191 -15.90 -22.88 -35.12
C MET A 191 -14.85 -21.76 -35.08
N CYS A 192 -15.27 -20.49 -35.17
CA CYS A 192 -14.35 -19.35 -35.07
C CYS A 192 -13.61 -19.32 -33.73
N LEU A 193 -14.30 -19.58 -32.61
CA LEU A 193 -13.70 -19.69 -31.29
C LEU A 193 -12.71 -20.86 -31.22
N ALA A 194 -13.08 -22.03 -31.74
CA ALA A 194 -12.20 -23.21 -31.77
C ALA A 194 -10.92 -22.95 -32.58
N ASN A 195 -11.05 -22.40 -33.79
CA ASN A 195 -9.92 -22.03 -34.64
C ASN A 195 -9.01 -21.00 -33.95
N THR A 196 -9.59 -20.00 -33.29
CA THR A 196 -8.83 -18.97 -32.58
C THR A 196 -8.02 -19.58 -31.43
N ARG A 197 -8.63 -20.48 -30.65
CA ARG A 197 -7.96 -21.19 -29.55
C ARG A 197 -6.79 -22.02 -30.06
N GLU A 198 -6.96 -22.72 -31.17
CA GLU A 198 -5.92 -23.52 -31.79
C GLU A 198 -4.71 -22.65 -32.19
N ILE A 199 -4.97 -21.50 -32.81
CA ILE A 199 -3.90 -20.59 -33.23
C ILE A 199 -3.19 -19.98 -32.05
N LEU A 200 -3.93 -19.46 -31.05
CA LEU A 200 -3.34 -18.87 -29.86
C LEU A 200 -2.43 -19.86 -29.11
N THR A 201 -2.80 -21.13 -29.07
CA THR A 201 -2.02 -22.21 -28.41
C THR A 201 -0.69 -22.48 -29.13
N HIS A 202 -0.63 -22.24 -30.44
CA HIS A 202 0.54 -22.53 -31.27
C HIS A 202 1.33 -21.29 -31.70
N LEU A 203 0.98 -20.10 -31.21
CA LEU A 203 1.72 -18.88 -31.53
C LEU A 203 3.18 -18.98 -31.05
N PRO A 204 4.17 -18.60 -31.89
CA PRO A 204 5.56 -18.63 -31.47
C PRO A 204 5.79 -17.61 -30.37
N LYS A 205 6.66 -17.91 -29.39
CA LYS A 205 7.01 -16.99 -28.29
C LYS A 205 7.57 -15.64 -28.74
N THR A 206 7.99 -15.53 -30.00
CA THR A 206 8.45 -14.30 -30.64
C THR A 206 7.32 -13.42 -31.19
N ASN A 207 6.08 -13.93 -31.22
CA ASN A 207 4.92 -13.20 -31.73
C ASN A 207 4.67 -11.92 -30.92
N TRP A 208 4.31 -10.85 -31.62
CA TRP A 208 4.13 -9.53 -31.03
C TRP A 208 2.93 -9.49 -30.06
N PHE A 209 1.86 -10.25 -30.31
CA PHE A 209 0.72 -10.32 -29.38
C PHE A 209 1.12 -10.93 -28.02
N ILE A 210 1.98 -11.96 -28.05
CA ILE A 210 2.52 -12.58 -26.84
C ILE A 210 3.47 -11.63 -26.11
N ARG A 211 4.36 -10.94 -26.83
CA ARG A 211 5.37 -10.05 -26.22
C ARG A 211 4.84 -8.67 -25.81
N GLY A 212 3.83 -8.18 -26.51
CA GLY A 212 3.31 -6.82 -26.40
C GLY A 212 2.26 -6.65 -25.31
N SER A 213 1.84 -7.73 -24.67
CA SER A 213 0.87 -7.69 -23.58
C SER A 213 1.57 -7.99 -22.26
N VAL A 214 1.16 -7.31 -21.19
CA VAL A 214 1.60 -7.62 -19.83
C VAL A 214 0.79 -8.83 -19.32
N GLY A 215 1.44 -9.82 -18.70
CA GLY A 215 0.75 -11.00 -18.14
C GLY A 215 0.68 -12.21 -19.08
N ASP A 216 -0.35 -13.05 -18.92
CA ASP A 216 -0.68 -14.19 -19.78
C ASP A 216 -1.89 -13.85 -20.66
N PRO A 217 -1.73 -13.01 -21.69
CA PRO A 217 -2.83 -12.56 -22.54
C PRO A 217 -3.55 -13.72 -23.23
N VAL A 218 -2.81 -14.80 -23.53
CA VAL A 218 -3.34 -15.98 -24.21
C VAL A 218 -4.19 -16.80 -23.27
N GLY A 219 -3.66 -17.14 -22.08
CA GLY A 219 -4.41 -17.94 -21.10
C GLY A 219 -5.65 -17.23 -20.57
N GLU A 220 -5.62 -15.91 -20.39
CA GLU A 220 -6.79 -15.13 -19.98
C GLU A 220 -7.89 -15.13 -21.04
N LEU A 221 -7.54 -14.89 -22.31
CA LEU A 221 -8.51 -14.90 -23.40
C LEU A 221 -9.09 -16.30 -23.63
N ILE A 222 -8.26 -17.35 -23.62
CA ILE A 222 -8.73 -18.73 -23.78
C ILE A 222 -9.72 -19.11 -22.66
N ARG A 223 -9.66 -18.53 -21.47
CA ARG A 223 -10.60 -18.89 -20.38
C ARG A 223 -12.00 -18.29 -20.54
N SER A 224 -12.21 -17.35 -21.45
CA SER A 224 -13.50 -16.67 -21.62
C SER A 224 -13.85 -16.50 -23.10
N ASP A 225 -14.87 -17.21 -23.57
CA ASP A 225 -15.37 -17.04 -24.95
C ASP A 225 -15.79 -15.59 -25.22
N SER A 226 -16.45 -14.93 -24.26
CA SER A 226 -16.83 -13.52 -24.41
C SER A 226 -15.60 -12.61 -24.61
N ASN A 227 -14.57 -12.74 -23.78
CA ASN A 227 -13.35 -11.92 -23.92
C ASN A 227 -12.58 -12.26 -25.20
N LEU A 228 -12.48 -13.55 -25.54
CA LEU A 228 -11.81 -14.02 -26.75
C LEU A 228 -12.48 -13.45 -28.00
N TYR A 229 -13.81 -13.54 -28.05
CA TYR A 229 -14.59 -13.06 -29.18
C TYR A 229 -14.52 -11.54 -29.30
N ASP A 230 -14.76 -10.82 -28.20
CA ASP A 230 -14.74 -9.36 -28.17
C ASP A 230 -13.37 -8.77 -28.53
N THR A 231 -12.28 -9.48 -28.21
CA THR A 231 -10.92 -9.00 -28.48
C THR A 231 -10.44 -9.35 -29.90
N LEU A 232 -10.59 -10.61 -30.33
CA LEU A 232 -9.92 -11.15 -31.52
C LEU A 232 -10.84 -11.52 -32.68
N LEU A 233 -12.13 -11.69 -32.42
CA LEU A 233 -13.13 -12.04 -33.43
C LEU A 233 -14.16 -10.93 -33.65
N HIS A 234 -13.93 -9.74 -33.08
CA HIS A 234 -14.87 -8.64 -33.16
C HIS A 234 -15.21 -8.31 -34.62
N SER A 235 -16.51 -8.26 -34.91
CA SER A 235 -17.02 -8.07 -36.27
C SER A 235 -16.82 -6.64 -36.79
N GLN A 236 -16.89 -5.65 -35.90
CA GLN A 236 -16.75 -4.23 -36.22
C GLN A 236 -16.03 -3.48 -35.10
N ASP A 237 -14.84 -2.96 -35.34
CA ASP A 237 -14.20 -2.00 -34.45
C ASP A 237 -13.32 -1.00 -35.21
N VAL A 238 -13.10 0.16 -34.60
CA VAL A 238 -12.15 1.17 -35.07
C VAL A 238 -11.31 1.69 -33.90
N ALA A 239 -10.08 2.08 -34.16
CA ALA A 239 -9.20 2.68 -33.17
C ALA A 239 -8.72 4.06 -33.62
N TYR A 240 -8.47 4.91 -32.63
CA TYR A 240 -8.10 6.31 -32.82
C TYR A 240 -6.67 6.55 -32.31
N SER A 241 -5.88 7.30 -33.06
CA SER A 241 -4.76 8.04 -32.49
C SER A 241 -5.29 9.19 -31.63
N VAL A 242 -4.42 9.78 -30.81
CA VAL A 242 -4.79 10.93 -29.98
C VAL A 242 -5.32 12.09 -30.84
N LEU A 243 -4.68 12.37 -31.98
CA LEU A 243 -5.10 13.46 -32.88
C LEU A 243 -6.47 13.17 -33.51
N GLU A 244 -6.67 11.96 -34.05
CA GLU A 244 -7.97 11.55 -34.62
C GLU A 244 -9.08 11.62 -33.57
N LEU A 245 -8.79 11.33 -32.29
CA LEU A 245 -9.76 11.46 -31.20
C LEU A 245 -10.13 12.92 -30.93
N TYR A 246 -9.16 13.85 -30.90
CA TYR A 246 -9.44 15.28 -30.74
C TYR A 246 -10.31 15.80 -31.88
N ASP A 247 -9.96 15.48 -33.13
CA ASP A 247 -10.73 15.90 -34.31
C ASP A 247 -12.17 15.35 -34.26
N TRP A 248 -12.32 14.07 -33.92
CA TRP A 248 -13.62 13.40 -33.85
C TRP A 248 -14.53 13.99 -32.75
N VAL A 249 -13.98 14.25 -31.56
CA VAL A 249 -14.72 14.88 -30.45
C VAL A 249 -15.07 16.32 -30.77
N GLN A 250 -14.15 17.09 -31.37
CA GLN A 250 -14.39 18.47 -31.76
C GLN A 250 -15.48 18.59 -32.83
N ALA A 251 -15.51 17.67 -33.79
CA ALA A 251 -16.55 17.62 -34.83
C ALA A 251 -17.97 17.45 -34.25
N ALA A 252 -18.10 16.76 -33.10
CA ALA A 252 -19.36 16.61 -32.38
C ALA A 252 -19.72 17.83 -31.49
N GLY A 253 -18.95 18.92 -31.52
CA GLY A 253 -19.18 20.09 -30.68
C GLY A 253 -18.77 19.91 -29.21
N LEU A 254 -17.96 18.89 -28.92
CA LEU A 254 -17.42 18.60 -27.59
C LEU A 254 -15.96 19.05 -27.50
N HIS A 255 -15.42 19.12 -26.29
CA HIS A 255 -13.99 19.31 -26.05
C HIS A 255 -13.51 18.33 -24.97
N ILE A 256 -12.27 17.86 -25.10
CA ILE A 256 -11.67 16.93 -24.14
C ILE A 256 -11.24 17.70 -22.89
N LEU A 257 -11.63 17.20 -21.71
CA LEU A 257 -11.27 17.77 -20.42
C LEU A 257 -9.96 17.18 -19.88
N GLU A 258 -9.85 15.84 -19.83
CA GLU A 258 -8.69 15.12 -19.29
C GLU A 258 -8.66 13.66 -19.78
N PHE A 259 -7.47 13.06 -19.83
CA PHE A 259 -7.27 11.61 -19.99
C PHE A 259 -7.12 10.94 -18.62
N THR A 260 -8.04 10.03 -18.27
CA THR A 260 -7.95 9.32 -16.99
C THR A 260 -7.11 8.06 -17.08
N ASP A 261 -6.14 7.89 -16.19
CA ASP A 261 -5.27 6.70 -16.16
C ASP A 261 -5.94 5.47 -15.51
N PHE A 262 -5.59 4.29 -16.03
CA PHE A 262 -6.00 2.96 -15.56
C PHE A 262 -4.91 2.26 -14.72
N LEU A 263 -3.66 2.75 -14.73
CA LEU A 263 -2.48 2.01 -14.28
C LEU A 263 -2.22 1.97 -12.76
N SER A 264 -2.98 2.70 -11.92
CA SER A 264 -2.82 2.62 -10.46
C SER A 264 -3.46 1.35 -9.87
N ASP A 265 -2.68 0.34 -9.51
CA ASP A 265 -3.19 -0.81 -8.75
C ASP A 265 -3.17 -0.49 -7.24
N GLU A 266 -4.20 0.24 -6.80
CA GLU A 266 -4.34 0.71 -5.41
C GLU A 266 -4.59 -0.44 -4.41
N LEU A 267 -4.88 -1.66 -4.91
CA LEU A 267 -5.04 -2.88 -4.12
C LEU A 267 -3.78 -3.76 -4.12
N ALA A 268 -2.73 -3.37 -4.86
CA ALA A 268 -1.54 -4.19 -5.09
C ALA A 268 -1.88 -5.66 -5.40
N SER A 269 -2.82 -5.84 -6.34
CA SER A 269 -3.35 -7.11 -6.78
C SER A 269 -2.22 -8.05 -7.19
N LYS A 270 -2.35 -9.33 -6.81
CA LYS A 270 -1.36 -10.34 -7.23
C LYS A 270 -1.29 -10.41 -8.74
N ASN A 271 -0.06 -10.35 -9.25
CA ASN A 271 0.21 -10.36 -10.67
C ASN A 271 1.39 -11.29 -10.96
N SER A 272 1.14 -12.38 -11.70
CA SER A 272 2.13 -13.42 -12.01
C SER A 272 3.30 -12.88 -12.84
N PHE A 273 3.07 -11.86 -13.66
CA PHE A 273 4.14 -11.22 -14.42
C PHE A 273 5.09 -10.43 -13.51
N PHE A 274 4.57 -9.63 -12.57
CA PHE A 274 5.41 -8.90 -11.61
C PHE A 274 6.05 -9.81 -10.55
N GLU A 275 5.47 -10.97 -10.27
CA GLU A 275 6.09 -12.00 -9.45
C GLU A 275 7.32 -12.62 -10.16
N ALA A 276 7.19 -12.94 -11.44
CA ALA A 276 8.30 -13.45 -12.25
C ALA A 276 9.31 -12.36 -12.64
N ASN A 277 8.87 -11.10 -12.73
CA ASN A 277 9.65 -9.95 -13.18
C ASN A 277 9.47 -8.80 -12.17
N PRO A 278 10.10 -8.89 -10.99
CA PRO A 278 10.00 -7.84 -9.99
C PRO A 278 10.50 -6.51 -10.56
N ARG A 279 9.82 -5.43 -10.20
CA ARG A 279 10.25 -4.08 -10.56
C ARG A 279 11.53 -3.75 -9.80
N ALA A 280 12.49 -3.15 -10.51
CA ALA A 280 13.72 -2.66 -9.92
C ALA A 280 13.44 -1.79 -8.69
N ASP A 281 14.09 -2.11 -7.57
CA ASP A 281 13.96 -1.38 -6.33
C ASP A 281 15.32 -1.15 -5.67
N ILE A 282 15.48 -0.02 -4.97
CA ILE A 282 16.71 0.31 -4.23
C ILE A 282 17.06 -0.78 -3.20
N LEU A 283 16.04 -1.44 -2.64
CA LEU A 283 16.20 -2.49 -1.64
C LEU A 283 16.83 -3.78 -2.18
N GLU A 284 16.96 -3.95 -3.51
CA GLU A 284 17.67 -5.09 -4.11
C GLU A 284 19.19 -5.03 -3.88
N SER A 285 19.72 -3.81 -3.75
CA SER A 285 21.18 -3.58 -3.65
C SER A 285 21.60 -2.78 -2.42
N GLN A 286 20.65 -2.13 -1.75
CA GLN A 286 20.88 -1.34 -0.55
C GLN A 286 20.24 -2.03 0.66
N PRO A 287 21.01 -2.29 1.73
CA PRO A 287 20.40 -2.74 2.97
C PRO A 287 19.47 -1.65 3.51
N ALA A 288 18.42 -2.04 4.22
CA ALA A 288 17.52 -1.10 4.90
C ALA A 288 17.01 -1.68 6.23
N ASP A 289 17.80 -2.57 6.82
CA ASP A 289 17.45 -3.30 8.03
C ASP A 289 17.43 -2.38 9.25
N SER A 290 16.54 -2.69 10.19
CA SER A 290 16.56 -2.10 11.53
C SER A 290 16.21 -3.12 12.58
N LYS A 291 16.88 -3.00 13.73
CA LYS A 291 16.50 -3.65 14.97
C LYS A 291 15.03 -3.35 15.28
N PRO A 292 14.22 -4.39 15.57
CA PRO A 292 12.89 -4.21 16.12
C PRO A 292 12.92 -3.37 17.40
N ALA A 293 12.13 -2.29 17.44
CA ALA A 293 11.97 -1.50 18.64
C ALA A 293 11.05 -2.23 19.64
N VAL A 294 11.36 -2.10 20.93
CA VAL A 294 10.59 -2.72 22.02
C VAL A 294 9.21 -2.08 22.18
N TRP A 295 8.20 -2.90 22.44
CA TRP A 295 6.80 -2.46 22.56
C TRP A 295 6.51 -1.64 23.82
N TRP A 296 7.18 -1.91 24.95
CA TRP A 296 6.97 -1.15 26.20
C TRP A 296 7.34 0.34 26.09
N ASN A 297 8.04 0.73 25.02
CA ASN A 297 8.36 2.12 24.71
C ASN A 297 7.29 2.84 23.88
N LEU A 298 6.31 2.12 23.31
CA LEU A 298 5.34 2.71 22.38
C LEU A 298 4.44 3.76 23.03
N LYS A 299 4.11 3.59 24.32
CA LYS A 299 3.27 4.54 25.08
C LYS A 299 3.86 5.95 25.23
N TYR A 300 5.16 6.11 25.00
CA TYR A 300 5.83 7.41 25.11
C TYR A 300 6.00 8.13 23.76
N LYS A 301 5.74 7.46 22.63
CA LYS A 301 6.06 7.98 21.29
C LYS A 301 4.81 8.15 20.44
N ASN A 302 4.87 9.07 19.49
CA ASN A 302 3.85 9.27 18.44
C ASN A 302 4.41 9.12 17.02
N ARG A 303 5.61 8.54 16.87
CA ARG A 303 6.17 8.09 15.60
C ARG A 303 6.60 6.64 15.70
N TRP A 304 6.39 5.90 14.62
CA TRP A 304 6.64 4.45 14.59
C TRP A 304 7.86 4.11 13.74
N LEU A 305 8.43 2.93 14.01
CA LEU A 305 9.75 2.48 13.55
C LEU A 305 10.91 3.30 14.17
N SER A 306 12.13 2.76 14.10
CA SER A 306 13.32 3.39 14.68
C SER A 306 13.70 4.68 13.96
N ASP A 307 13.44 4.77 12.66
CA ASP A 307 13.64 5.96 11.82
C ASP A 307 12.51 6.99 11.92
N GLY A 308 11.37 6.65 12.56
CA GLY A 308 10.23 7.56 12.71
C GLY A 308 9.54 7.94 11.40
N SER A 309 9.67 7.12 10.36
CA SER A 309 9.10 7.37 9.03
C SER A 309 7.59 7.18 8.96
N VAL A 310 6.99 6.41 9.87
CA VAL A 310 5.53 6.31 9.97
C VAL A 310 5.05 7.44 10.88
N VAL A 311 4.47 8.46 10.26
CA VAL A 311 4.11 9.73 10.90
C VAL A 311 2.66 9.81 11.37
N SER A 312 1.83 8.87 10.94
CA SER A 312 0.41 8.77 11.34
C SER A 312 -0.09 7.33 11.22
N GLY A 313 -1.26 7.07 11.81
CA GLY A 313 -1.90 5.76 11.84
C GLY A 313 -1.61 5.00 13.14
N ASN A 314 -2.31 3.88 13.31
CA ASN A 314 -2.13 3.01 14.46
C ASN A 314 -0.89 2.09 14.24
N PRO A 315 0.04 1.99 15.22
CA PRO A 315 1.27 1.22 15.07
C PRO A 315 1.04 -0.28 14.88
N ILE A 316 -0.05 -0.83 15.43
CA ILE A 316 -0.41 -2.24 15.29
C ILE A 316 -0.88 -2.53 13.87
N TYR A 317 -1.78 -1.70 13.33
CA TYR A 317 -2.21 -1.80 11.93
C TYR A 317 -1.02 -1.69 10.98
N THR A 318 -0.14 -0.73 11.23
CA THR A 318 1.11 -0.53 10.49
C THR A 318 1.97 -1.80 10.54
N ASN A 319 2.19 -2.39 11.72
CA ASN A 319 3.04 -3.58 11.85
C ASN A 319 2.46 -4.79 11.09
N ILE A 320 1.15 -5.03 11.22
CA ILE A 320 0.46 -6.11 10.50
C ILE A 320 0.57 -5.88 8.99
N LEU A 321 0.22 -4.67 8.52
CA LEU A 321 0.23 -4.35 7.09
C LEU A 321 1.62 -4.57 6.46
N TRP A 322 2.69 -4.10 7.10
CA TRP A 322 4.04 -4.26 6.56
C TRP A 322 4.48 -5.73 6.51
N ASN A 323 4.21 -6.48 7.57
CA ASN A 323 4.59 -7.89 7.62
C ASN A 323 3.86 -8.69 6.54
N GLU A 324 2.57 -8.42 6.36
CA GLU A 324 1.75 -9.14 5.39
C GLU A 324 2.02 -8.71 3.94
N ILE A 325 2.27 -7.41 3.68
CA ILE A 325 2.79 -6.95 2.38
C ILE A 325 4.12 -7.62 2.06
N GLY A 326 5.06 -7.66 3.02
CA GLY A 326 6.36 -8.29 2.84
C GLY A 326 6.28 -9.80 2.57
N ARG A 327 5.19 -10.46 2.98
CA ARG A 327 4.90 -11.87 2.71
C ARG A 327 4.15 -12.10 1.39
N GLY A 328 3.77 -11.04 0.67
CA GLY A 328 2.94 -11.14 -0.52
C GLY A 328 1.50 -11.56 -0.23
N ALA A 329 0.95 -11.13 0.91
CA ALA A 329 -0.45 -11.32 1.23
C ALA A 329 -1.35 -10.56 0.24
N ASP A 330 -2.53 -11.12 0.01
CA ASP A 330 -3.59 -10.48 -0.76
C ASP A 330 -4.24 -9.38 0.10
N LEU A 331 -4.17 -8.12 -0.36
CA LEU A 331 -4.60 -6.98 0.44
C LEU A 331 -6.11 -6.94 0.65
N ASP A 332 -6.91 -7.47 -0.28
CA ASP A 332 -8.36 -7.57 -0.10
C ASP A 332 -8.68 -8.53 1.06
N LYS A 333 -7.98 -9.67 1.12
CA LYS A 333 -8.14 -10.64 2.21
C LYS A 333 -7.66 -10.07 3.54
N LEU A 334 -6.55 -9.36 3.53
CA LEU A 334 -6.04 -8.69 4.72
C LEU A 334 -7.04 -7.64 5.22
N GLU A 335 -7.63 -6.86 4.31
CA GLU A 335 -8.61 -5.85 4.65
C GLU A 335 -9.88 -6.46 5.27
N ILE A 336 -10.41 -7.54 4.68
CA ILE A 336 -11.54 -8.29 5.24
C ILE A 336 -11.19 -8.80 6.65
N TRP A 337 -10.01 -9.42 6.81
CA TRP A 337 -9.58 -9.93 8.10
C TRP A 337 -9.49 -8.81 9.15
N LEU A 338 -8.92 -7.65 8.81
CA LEU A 338 -8.84 -6.51 9.72
C LEU A 338 -10.22 -5.95 10.11
N GLN A 339 -11.21 -6.01 9.22
CA GLN A 339 -12.59 -5.61 9.51
C GLN A 339 -13.28 -6.59 10.46
N GLU A 340 -13.10 -7.89 10.23
CA GLU A 340 -13.72 -8.94 11.05
C GLU A 340 -13.06 -9.06 12.44
N ASN A 341 -11.80 -8.64 12.59
CA ASN A 341 -10.99 -8.85 13.79
C ASN A 341 -10.68 -7.57 14.59
N GLN A 342 -11.54 -6.53 14.51
CA GLN A 342 -11.32 -5.26 15.20
C GLN A 342 -11.10 -5.39 16.71
N GLN A 343 -11.78 -6.34 17.38
CA GLN A 343 -11.61 -6.57 18.81
C GLN A 343 -10.21 -7.08 19.16
N ILE A 344 -9.65 -7.99 18.34
CA ILE A 344 -8.29 -8.50 18.52
C ILE A 344 -7.29 -7.34 18.37
N ILE A 345 -7.47 -6.48 17.35
CA ILE A 345 -6.61 -5.32 17.15
C ILE A 345 -6.67 -4.36 18.33
N LYS A 346 -7.87 -4.10 18.88
CA LYS A 346 -8.04 -3.25 20.05
C LYS A 346 -7.38 -3.85 21.29
N GLN A 347 -7.54 -5.15 21.53
CA GLN A 347 -6.91 -5.86 22.64
C GLN A 347 -5.38 -5.84 22.52
N LEU A 348 -4.83 -6.15 21.34
CA LEU A 348 -3.39 -6.10 21.08
C LEU A 348 -2.84 -4.69 21.23
N THR A 349 -3.53 -3.67 20.70
CA THR A 349 -3.15 -2.26 20.89
C THR A 349 -3.12 -1.92 22.39
N THR A 350 -4.15 -2.28 23.14
CA THR A 350 -4.23 -2.01 24.58
C THR A 350 -3.08 -2.70 25.32
N ALA A 351 -2.86 -3.99 25.05
CA ALA A 351 -1.77 -4.76 25.64
C ALA A 351 -0.42 -4.09 25.39
N VAL A 352 -0.11 -3.76 24.13
CA VAL A 352 1.13 -3.12 23.72
C VAL A 352 1.35 -1.77 24.42
N PHE A 353 0.34 -0.93 24.51
CA PHE A 353 0.45 0.38 25.18
C PHE A 353 0.46 0.28 26.71
N SER A 354 0.00 -0.84 27.29
CA SER A 354 0.09 -1.10 28.74
C SER A 354 1.39 -1.76 29.18
N LEU A 355 2.21 -2.28 28.26
CA LEU A 355 3.44 -3.01 28.62
C LEU A 355 4.40 -2.15 29.43
N GLU A 356 5.01 -2.78 30.43
CA GLU A 356 6.10 -2.23 31.23
C GLU A 356 7.43 -2.85 30.80
N ALA A 357 8.50 -2.08 30.98
CA ALA A 357 9.84 -2.57 30.72
C ALA A 357 10.27 -3.54 31.83
N PRO A 358 11.02 -4.62 31.50
CA PRO A 358 11.63 -5.47 32.51
C PRO A 358 12.64 -4.66 33.32
N LYS A 359 12.72 -4.87 34.63
CA LYS A 359 13.69 -4.18 35.48
C LYS A 359 14.91 -5.07 35.65
N PHE A 360 16.10 -4.47 35.75
CA PHE A 360 17.33 -5.23 36.00
C PHE A 360 17.23 -6.08 37.27
N ILE A 361 16.64 -5.50 38.31
CA ILE A 361 16.38 -6.11 39.60
C ILE A 361 15.30 -7.22 39.59
N ASP A 362 14.67 -7.51 38.44
CA ASP A 362 13.81 -8.69 38.29
C ASP A 362 14.64 -9.95 37.94
N PHE A 363 15.88 -9.77 37.51
CA PHE A 363 16.77 -10.84 37.03
C PHE A 363 18.08 -10.95 37.83
N PHE A 364 18.48 -9.86 38.48
CA PHE A 364 19.70 -9.74 39.27
C PHE A 364 19.37 -9.17 40.64
N SER A 365 20.24 -9.38 41.62
CA SER A 365 19.99 -8.87 42.97
C SER A 365 20.16 -7.35 43.00
N GLU A 366 19.29 -6.64 43.72
CA GLU A 366 19.39 -5.18 43.88
C GLU A 366 20.71 -4.72 44.52
N GLU A 367 21.35 -5.57 45.31
CA GLU A 367 22.66 -5.32 45.91
C GLU A 367 23.80 -5.23 44.86
N GLU A 368 23.59 -5.75 43.65
CA GLU A 368 24.54 -5.60 42.55
C GLU A 368 24.60 -4.15 42.01
N ILE A 369 23.57 -3.33 42.29
CA ILE A 369 23.55 -1.92 41.92
C ILE A 369 24.07 -1.06 43.08
N ASN A 370 25.26 -0.48 42.89
CA ASN A 370 25.73 0.57 43.77
C ASN A 370 24.89 1.85 43.56
N ILE A 371 23.98 2.14 44.49
CA ILE A 371 23.07 3.28 44.39
C ILE A 371 23.80 4.63 44.33
N SER A 372 24.94 4.79 45.02
CA SER A 372 25.70 6.05 44.98
C SER A 372 26.29 6.29 43.59
N SER A 373 26.80 5.23 42.95
CA SER A 373 27.26 5.27 41.56
C SER A 373 26.11 5.58 40.60
N ALA A 374 24.94 4.95 40.77
CA ALA A 374 23.76 5.25 39.96
C ALA A 374 23.25 6.70 40.14
N GLN A 375 23.34 7.26 41.35
CA GLN A 375 22.98 8.66 41.61
C GLN A 375 23.96 9.63 40.94
N LYS A 376 25.28 9.36 40.97
CA LYS A 376 26.25 10.13 40.18
C LYS A 376 25.97 10.02 38.67
N GLY A 377 25.64 8.81 38.21
CA GLY A 377 25.28 8.56 36.81
C GLY A 377 24.02 9.29 36.36
N GLU A 378 23.04 9.51 37.26
CA GLU A 378 21.86 10.34 36.98
C GLU A 378 22.27 11.78 36.65
N VAL A 379 23.25 12.35 37.35
CA VAL A 379 23.78 13.69 37.07
C VAL A 379 24.38 13.74 35.67
N VAL A 380 25.29 12.81 35.36
CA VAL A 380 25.92 12.69 34.03
C VAL A 380 24.86 12.52 32.94
N PHE A 381 23.84 11.68 33.17
CA PHE A 381 22.76 11.47 32.23
C PHE A 381 21.95 12.77 31.98
N ASN A 382 21.64 13.51 33.04
CA ASN A 382 20.86 14.73 32.94
C ASN A 382 21.60 15.82 32.15
N GLU A 383 22.92 15.92 32.32
CA GLU A 383 23.77 16.87 31.62
C GLU A 383 23.96 16.51 30.13
N HIS A 384 24.21 15.23 29.83
CA HIS A 384 24.67 14.83 28.48
C HIS A 384 23.60 14.17 27.62
N CYS A 385 22.61 13.49 28.20
CA CYS A 385 21.73 12.55 27.47
C CYS A 385 20.25 12.97 27.46
N SER A 386 19.77 13.60 28.54
CA SER A 386 18.34 13.82 28.79
C SER A 386 17.64 14.65 27.70
N ARG A 387 18.36 15.57 27.06
CA ARG A 387 17.85 16.43 25.97
C ARG A 387 17.28 15.65 24.79
N CYS A 388 17.83 14.46 24.51
CA CYS A 388 17.36 13.59 23.44
C CYS A 388 16.47 12.46 23.95
N HIS A 389 16.83 11.85 25.09
CA HIS A 389 16.22 10.61 25.58
C HIS A 389 15.11 10.81 26.61
N GLY A 390 14.79 12.04 26.99
CA GLY A 390 13.85 12.36 28.05
C GLY A 390 14.49 12.35 29.44
N THR A 391 13.69 12.68 30.44
CA THR A 391 14.10 12.75 31.85
C THR A 391 13.40 11.65 32.64
N TYR A 392 14.11 11.07 33.61
CA TYR A 392 13.61 9.98 34.46
C TYR A 392 13.72 10.44 35.90
N ILE A 393 12.60 10.50 36.60
CA ILE A 393 12.56 10.89 38.01
C ILE A 393 12.61 9.61 38.83
N LYS A 394 13.62 9.48 39.68
CA LYS A 394 13.86 8.28 40.48
C LYS A 394 13.21 8.37 41.85
N ASN A 395 12.81 7.23 42.40
CA ASN A 395 12.25 7.15 43.74
C ASN A 395 13.24 7.62 44.82
N TRP A 396 14.55 7.43 44.63
CA TRP A 396 15.55 7.95 45.55
C TRP A 396 15.61 9.49 45.62
N SER A 397 14.99 10.21 44.68
CA SER A 397 14.89 11.68 44.66
C SER A 397 13.60 12.19 45.31
N ARG A 398 12.77 11.29 45.87
CA ARG A 398 11.50 11.63 46.52
C ARG A 398 11.71 12.00 47.99
N PRO A 399 10.87 12.88 48.57
CA PRO A 399 10.93 13.22 50.01
C PRO A 399 10.83 12.00 50.93
N GLU A 400 10.11 10.96 50.51
CA GLU A 400 9.92 9.74 51.29
C GLU A 400 11.00 8.68 51.06
N ALA A 401 12.05 8.98 50.27
CA ALA A 401 13.07 8.01 49.88
C ALA A 401 13.71 7.30 51.08
N ASP A 402 13.95 8.00 52.19
CA ASP A 402 14.59 7.41 53.39
C ASP A 402 13.80 6.26 54.00
N ARG A 403 12.49 6.17 53.73
CA ARG A 403 11.61 5.09 54.20
C ARG A 403 11.48 3.93 53.21
N MET A 404 12.04 4.07 52.02
CA MET A 404 11.99 3.07 50.95
C MET A 404 13.13 2.08 51.07
N SER A 405 12.86 0.81 50.75
CA SER A 405 13.87 -0.22 50.52
C SER A 405 14.81 0.16 49.36
N LEU A 406 15.98 -0.49 49.28
CA LEU A 406 16.89 -0.31 48.13
C LEU A 406 16.16 -0.56 46.81
N ARG A 407 15.41 -1.67 46.74
CA ARG A 407 14.60 -2.04 45.57
C ARG A 407 13.65 -0.92 45.14
N GLU A 408 12.90 -0.35 46.08
CA GLU A 408 11.95 0.73 45.79
C GLU A 408 12.66 2.01 45.35
N LYS A 409 13.79 2.37 45.99
CA LYS A 409 14.62 3.53 45.63
C LYS A 409 15.11 3.45 44.19
N LEU A 410 15.50 2.27 43.74
CA LEU A 410 16.02 2.03 42.39
C LEU A 410 14.95 2.17 41.29
N LEU A 411 13.65 2.20 41.61
CA LEU A 411 12.60 2.32 40.60
C LEU A 411 12.48 3.76 40.06
N THR A 412 12.12 3.85 38.78
CA THR A 412 11.74 5.11 38.15
C THR A 412 10.29 5.45 38.51
N PHE A 413 10.09 6.60 39.15
CA PHE A 413 8.79 7.12 39.54
C PHE A 413 8.02 7.68 38.34
N GLU A 414 8.69 8.49 37.53
CA GLU A 414 8.07 9.19 36.40
C GLU A 414 9.03 9.25 35.21
N VAL A 415 8.49 9.04 34.00
CA VAL A 415 9.22 9.19 32.74
C VAL A 415 8.64 10.40 32.00
N LYS A 416 9.47 11.41 31.76
CA LYS A 416 9.12 12.60 30.98
C LYS A 416 9.79 12.53 29.62
N TYR A 417 9.03 12.17 28.60
CA TYR A 417 9.51 12.10 27.21
C TYR A 417 8.79 13.13 26.33
N PRO A 418 9.45 13.74 25.32
CA PRO A 418 8.83 14.76 24.48
C PRO A 418 7.54 14.27 23.80
N GLN A 419 6.44 15.02 24.00
CA GLN A 419 5.13 14.67 23.41
C GLN A 419 5.20 14.56 21.89
N LEU A 420 5.92 15.47 21.23
CA LEU A 420 6.23 15.33 19.81
C LEU A 420 7.55 14.56 19.67
N THR A 421 7.45 13.32 19.22
CA THR A 421 8.62 12.49 18.92
C THR A 421 9.37 13.12 17.73
N LYS A 422 10.64 13.51 17.96
CA LYS A 422 11.50 14.10 16.95
C LYS A 422 12.49 13.06 16.44
N VAL A 423 12.74 13.09 15.13
CA VAL A 423 13.87 12.38 14.53
C VAL A 423 15.12 13.24 14.67
N LYS A 424 16.24 12.60 14.98
CA LYS A 424 17.55 13.23 15.17
C LYS A 424 18.58 12.53 14.30
N ASP A 425 19.33 13.31 13.54
CA ASP A 425 20.49 12.81 12.82
C ASP A 425 21.71 12.93 13.73
N VAL A 426 22.09 11.82 14.36
CA VAL A 426 23.28 11.72 15.21
C VAL A 426 24.44 11.05 14.46
N GLY A 427 24.39 11.04 13.11
CA GLY A 427 25.46 10.52 12.27
C GLY A 427 25.59 9.00 12.24
N THR A 428 24.61 8.23 12.73
CA THR A 428 24.63 6.76 12.61
C THR A 428 24.37 6.31 11.16
N ASP A 429 24.63 5.02 10.87
CA ASP A 429 24.42 4.40 9.54
C ASP A 429 23.11 4.87 8.86
N PRO A 430 23.15 5.36 7.61
CA PRO A 430 22.00 6.01 6.98
C PRO A 430 21.10 5.06 6.20
N PHE A 431 21.51 3.81 5.96
CA PHE A 431 20.89 2.94 4.96
C PHE A 431 19.44 2.62 5.28
N ARG A 432 19.11 2.46 6.57
CA ARG A 432 17.73 2.24 7.02
C ARG A 432 16.80 3.40 6.62
N TYR A 433 17.13 4.64 6.95
CA TYR A 433 16.23 5.75 6.65
C TYR A 433 16.20 6.08 5.15
N LEU A 434 17.30 5.85 4.41
CA LEU A 434 17.35 6.01 2.96
C LEU A 434 16.45 4.98 2.25
N GLY A 435 16.43 3.74 2.74
CA GLY A 435 15.56 2.67 2.22
C GLY A 435 14.07 2.96 2.34
N MET A 436 13.66 3.83 3.27
CA MET A 436 12.25 4.21 3.42
C MET A 436 11.66 4.93 2.21
N ASN A 437 12.49 5.50 1.32
CA ASN A 437 12.02 6.07 0.06
C ASN A 437 11.28 5.03 -0.80
N SER A 438 11.78 3.79 -0.85
CA SER A 438 11.14 2.67 -1.57
C SER A 438 9.70 2.42 -1.10
N LEU A 439 9.45 2.61 0.20
CA LEU A 439 8.17 2.26 0.81
C LEU A 439 7.14 3.39 0.74
N THR A 440 7.49 4.58 0.23
CA THR A 440 6.53 5.69 0.06
C THR A 440 5.37 5.33 -0.86
N LYS A 441 5.59 4.45 -1.83
CA LYS A 441 4.56 3.90 -2.73
C LYS A 441 3.40 3.22 -2.00
N LEU A 442 3.63 2.74 -0.76
CA LEU A 442 2.58 2.11 0.04
C LEU A 442 1.52 3.12 0.51
N ASN A 443 1.82 4.42 0.50
CA ASN A 443 0.84 5.46 0.82
C ASN A 443 -0.34 5.49 -0.17
N GLU A 444 -0.13 5.00 -1.40
CA GLU A 444 -1.18 5.01 -2.42
C GLU A 444 -2.21 3.90 -2.27
N LEU A 445 -1.92 2.88 -1.44
CA LEU A 445 -2.79 1.74 -1.24
C LEU A 445 -4.09 2.14 -0.52
N VAL A 446 -5.21 1.55 -0.93
CA VAL A 446 -6.53 1.77 -0.31
C VAL A 446 -6.47 1.50 1.19
N ILE A 447 -5.86 0.37 1.59
CA ILE A 447 -5.71 -0.02 2.99
C ILE A 447 -4.90 1.00 3.81
N SER A 448 -3.84 1.59 3.24
CA SER A 448 -3.04 2.63 3.91
C SER A 448 -3.86 3.90 4.12
N LYS A 449 -4.57 4.36 3.08
CA LYS A 449 -5.44 5.54 3.12
C LYS A 449 -6.57 5.35 4.14
N LYS A 450 -7.23 4.19 4.12
CA LYS A 450 -8.31 3.83 5.05
C LYS A 450 -7.87 3.87 6.52
N HIS A 451 -6.67 3.38 6.81
CA HIS A 451 -6.13 3.35 8.17
C HIS A 451 -5.29 4.59 8.54
N GLN A 452 -5.31 5.63 7.69
CA GLN A 452 -4.58 6.89 7.89
C GLN A 452 -3.08 6.69 8.14
N ILE A 453 -2.52 5.65 7.54
CA ILE A 453 -1.10 5.33 7.61
C ILE A 453 -0.39 6.21 6.60
N THR A 454 0.63 6.95 7.05
CA THR A 454 1.44 7.78 6.16
C THR A 454 2.91 7.57 6.45
N ILE A 455 3.65 7.28 5.39
CA ILE A 455 5.09 7.08 5.38
C ILE A 455 5.73 8.33 4.80
N LYS A 456 6.63 8.95 5.58
CA LYS A 456 7.49 10.05 5.15
C LYS A 456 8.92 9.73 5.58
N PRO A 457 9.85 9.47 4.64
CA PRO A 457 11.26 9.30 4.96
C PRO A 457 11.78 10.45 5.83
N GLN A 458 12.59 10.14 6.82
CA GLN A 458 13.17 11.10 7.77
C GLN A 458 14.69 10.96 7.73
N LYS A 459 15.43 12.05 7.93
CA LYS A 459 16.88 11.97 8.08
C LYS A 459 17.23 11.71 9.54
N GLY A 460 17.82 10.55 9.84
CA GLY A 460 18.21 10.14 11.19
C GLY A 460 17.22 9.18 11.86
N TYR A 461 17.26 9.12 13.18
CA TYR A 461 16.50 8.15 13.99
C TYR A 461 15.81 8.80 15.19
N VAL A 462 14.74 8.17 15.67
CA VAL A 462 14.06 8.57 16.91
C VAL A 462 14.94 8.17 18.10
N PRO A 463 15.38 9.12 18.95
CA PRO A 463 16.05 8.76 20.21
C PRO A 463 15.04 8.04 21.11
N PRO A 464 15.18 6.74 21.39
CA PRO A 464 14.15 6.02 22.11
C PRO A 464 14.14 6.42 23.60
N PRO A 465 12.98 6.34 24.29
CA PRO A 465 12.98 6.23 25.74
C PRO A 465 13.90 5.07 26.17
N LEU A 466 14.59 5.24 27.28
CA LEU A 466 15.62 4.34 27.79
C LEU A 466 15.12 3.47 28.94
N VAL A 467 13.82 3.47 29.24
CA VAL A 467 13.28 2.45 30.15
C VAL A 467 13.51 1.05 29.61
N GLY A 468 14.04 0.16 30.45
CA GLY A 468 14.50 -1.17 30.09
C GLY A 468 15.71 -1.18 29.14
N ILE A 469 16.49 -0.09 29.04
CA ILE A 469 17.69 -0.06 28.20
C ILE A 469 18.65 -1.21 28.53
N TRP A 470 18.68 -1.62 29.79
CA TRP A 470 19.56 -2.70 30.24
C TRP A 470 19.36 -4.01 29.45
N ALA A 471 18.14 -4.27 28.98
CA ALA A 471 17.76 -5.48 28.25
C ALA A 471 17.73 -5.30 26.72
N ARG A 472 18.21 -4.16 26.20
CA ARG A 472 18.06 -3.78 24.77
C ARG A 472 19.34 -3.90 23.95
N TRP A 473 20.36 -4.54 24.47
CA TRP A 473 21.58 -4.85 23.73
C TRP A 473 21.28 -5.78 22.55
N PRO A 474 22.09 -5.74 21.47
CA PRO A 474 23.10 -4.73 21.17
C PRO A 474 22.46 -3.38 20.79
N TYR A 475 23.23 -2.30 20.79
CA TYR A 475 22.76 -0.93 20.64
C TYR A 475 22.79 -0.42 19.19
N LEU A 476 22.23 0.79 19.02
CA LEU A 476 21.91 1.45 17.75
C LEU A 476 20.78 0.76 16.97
N HIS A 477 20.30 1.44 15.92
CA HIS A 477 19.16 0.99 15.13
C HIS A 477 19.47 -0.25 14.27
N ASN A 478 20.73 -0.63 14.13
CA ASN A 478 21.22 -1.72 13.27
C ASN A 478 22.01 -2.79 14.05
N ASN A 479 21.88 -2.85 15.39
CA ASN A 479 22.54 -3.85 16.24
C ASN A 479 24.08 -3.86 16.16
N SER A 480 24.72 -2.74 15.80
CA SER A 480 26.15 -2.69 15.47
C SER A 480 27.08 -2.44 16.67
N VAL A 481 26.53 -2.16 17.86
CA VAL A 481 27.34 -1.84 19.06
C VAL A 481 27.04 -2.84 20.19
N PRO A 482 27.99 -3.67 20.65
CA PRO A 482 27.71 -4.82 21.51
C PRO A 482 27.27 -4.48 22.93
N SER A 483 27.77 -3.37 23.49
CA SER A 483 27.64 -3.02 24.91
C SER A 483 27.58 -1.50 25.11
N LEU A 484 27.14 -1.02 26.29
CA LEU A 484 27.16 0.41 26.60
C LEU A 484 28.60 0.92 26.72
N CYS A 485 29.55 0.11 27.20
CA CYS A 485 30.98 0.46 27.17
C CYS A 485 31.45 0.79 25.74
N ALA A 486 31.04 -0.01 24.74
CA ALA A 486 31.39 0.28 23.35
C ALA A 486 30.65 1.53 22.83
N LEU A 487 29.39 1.74 23.23
CA LEU A 487 28.61 2.91 22.81
C LEU A 487 29.22 4.23 23.31
N LEU A 488 29.73 4.24 24.54
CA LEU A 488 30.34 5.40 25.21
C LEU A 488 31.82 5.62 24.83
N THR A 489 32.34 4.87 23.87
CA THR A 489 33.71 4.98 23.33
C THR A 489 33.66 5.61 21.94
N PRO A 490 34.67 6.41 21.53
CA PRO A 490 34.76 6.98 20.19
C PRO A 490 34.50 5.95 19.09
N ALA A 491 33.76 6.33 18.05
CA ALA A 491 33.36 5.43 16.97
C ALA A 491 34.55 4.77 16.26
N SER A 492 35.69 5.47 16.18
CA SER A 492 36.95 4.96 15.61
C SER A 492 37.53 3.79 16.41
N GLN A 493 37.25 3.70 17.71
CA GLN A 493 37.77 2.69 18.63
C GLN A 493 36.76 1.57 18.93
N ARG A 494 35.51 1.68 18.46
CA ARG A 494 34.48 0.64 18.66
C ARG A 494 34.87 -0.67 17.96
N PRO A 495 34.56 -1.84 18.57
CA PRO A 495 34.88 -3.14 17.98
C PRO A 495 34.35 -3.27 16.55
N LYS A 496 35.23 -3.66 15.61
CA LYS A 496 34.82 -3.86 14.21
C LYS A 496 34.02 -5.14 14.01
N TRP A 497 34.09 -6.06 14.96
CA TRP A 497 33.30 -7.28 14.98
C TRP A 497 33.11 -7.76 16.43
N PHE A 498 32.08 -8.58 16.67
CA PHE A 498 31.80 -9.22 17.96
C PHE A 498 30.92 -10.46 17.78
N TYR A 499 30.71 -11.23 18.85
CA TYR A 499 29.77 -12.36 18.85
C TYR A 499 28.43 -11.94 19.48
N GLN A 500 27.33 -12.28 18.80
CA GLN A 500 25.98 -12.18 19.32
C GLN A 500 25.36 -13.57 19.44
N GLY A 501 24.47 -13.77 20.41
CA GLY A 501 23.78 -15.03 20.61
C GLY A 501 22.64 -14.94 21.63
N PRO A 502 21.91 -16.04 21.85
CA PRO A 502 20.82 -16.09 22.83
C PRO A 502 21.35 -15.94 24.26
N ALA A 503 20.66 -15.15 25.09
CA ALA A 503 21.01 -14.91 26.49
C ALA A 503 20.43 -16.00 27.40
N ASN A 504 21.06 -17.19 27.41
CA ASN A 504 20.58 -18.35 28.15
C ASN A 504 21.24 -18.49 29.53
N ASN A 505 22.43 -17.92 29.71
CA ASN A 505 23.19 -17.96 30.95
C ASN A 505 23.54 -16.53 31.40
N SER A 506 22.98 -16.13 32.53
CA SER A 506 23.12 -14.77 33.09
C SER A 506 24.54 -14.42 33.57
N GLN A 507 25.45 -15.40 33.69
CA GLN A 507 26.84 -15.19 34.10
C GLN A 507 27.80 -15.02 32.92
N THR A 508 27.53 -15.69 31.79
CA THR A 508 28.47 -15.74 30.65
C THR A 508 27.99 -14.97 29.44
N ASP A 509 26.67 -14.84 29.25
CA ASP A 509 26.11 -14.32 28.01
C ASP A 509 25.85 -12.81 28.08
N PHE A 510 25.91 -12.24 29.29
CA PHE A 510 25.66 -10.83 29.55
C PHE A 510 26.76 -10.26 30.46
N ASP A 511 27.45 -9.22 29.97
CA ASP A 511 28.39 -8.45 30.77
C ASP A 511 27.65 -7.39 31.57
N LYS A 512 27.49 -7.60 32.88
CA LYS A 512 26.83 -6.66 33.78
C LYS A 512 27.60 -5.34 33.97
N ASN A 513 28.91 -5.31 33.74
CA ASN A 513 29.69 -4.08 33.88
C ASN A 513 29.52 -3.19 32.67
N CYS A 514 29.49 -3.78 31.47
CA CYS A 514 29.34 -3.04 30.23
C CYS A 514 27.90 -3.03 29.68
N ASN A 515 26.98 -3.70 30.35
CA ASN A 515 25.59 -3.87 29.97
C ASN A 515 25.41 -4.27 28.50
N GLY A 516 25.79 -5.50 28.15
CA GLY A 516 25.59 -6.03 26.81
C GLY A 516 26.33 -7.33 26.56
N TYR A 517 26.66 -7.61 25.29
CA TYR A 517 27.47 -8.78 24.96
C TYR A 517 28.85 -8.69 25.61
N PRO A 518 29.40 -9.81 26.12
CA PRO A 518 30.77 -9.87 26.60
C PRO A 518 31.76 -9.60 25.46
N GLU A 519 32.98 -9.20 25.85
CA GLU A 519 34.10 -9.10 24.91
C GLU A 519 34.36 -10.43 24.21
N VAL A 520 34.97 -10.36 23.02
CA VAL A 520 35.24 -11.50 22.13
C VAL A 520 35.92 -12.65 22.86
N GLU A 521 36.89 -12.35 23.72
CA GLU A 521 37.66 -13.33 24.50
C GLU A 521 36.77 -14.06 25.50
N ARG A 522 35.81 -13.35 26.10
CA ARG A 522 34.87 -13.87 27.11
C ARG A 522 33.59 -14.46 26.51
N ALA A 523 33.33 -14.29 25.22
CA ALA A 523 32.14 -14.83 24.58
C ALA A 523 32.05 -16.37 24.68
N PRO A 524 30.85 -16.94 24.88
CA PRO A 524 30.61 -18.38 24.92
C PRO A 524 31.21 -19.16 23.75
N LEU A 525 31.77 -20.32 24.04
CA LEU A 525 32.35 -21.22 23.02
C LEU A 525 31.33 -21.66 21.96
N SER A 526 30.05 -21.79 22.35
CA SER A 526 28.97 -22.13 21.42
C SER A 526 28.78 -21.06 20.34
N TRP A 527 28.88 -19.78 20.70
CA TRP A 527 28.79 -18.67 19.75
C TRP A 527 30.03 -18.63 18.85
N LYS A 528 31.23 -18.79 19.43
CA LYS A 528 32.51 -18.81 18.68
C LYS A 528 32.57 -19.89 17.60
N LYS A 529 31.90 -21.04 17.82
CA LYS A 529 31.85 -22.15 16.85
C LYS A 529 30.86 -21.92 15.71
N ASN A 530 29.93 -20.96 15.83
CA ASN A 530 28.94 -20.67 14.80
C ASN A 530 29.27 -19.34 14.11
N LYS A 531 29.63 -19.40 12.82
CA LYS A 531 29.96 -18.19 12.02
C LYS A 531 28.79 -17.21 11.89
N GLU A 532 27.54 -17.68 11.97
CA GLU A 532 26.35 -16.81 11.91
C GLU A 532 26.20 -15.93 13.17
N MET A 533 26.83 -16.31 14.27
CA MET A 533 26.85 -15.54 15.52
C MET A 533 27.87 -14.39 15.47
N MET A 534 28.72 -14.32 14.44
CA MET A 534 29.69 -13.25 14.29
C MET A 534 29.07 -12.06 13.55
N VAL A 535 29.03 -10.91 14.20
CA VAL A 535 28.62 -9.63 13.60
C VAL A 535 29.85 -8.89 13.11
N ASP A 536 29.86 -8.50 11.84
CA ASP A 536 30.90 -7.68 11.22
C ASP A 536 30.32 -6.30 10.88
N THR A 537 30.76 -5.29 11.63
CA THR A 537 30.26 -3.91 11.53
C THR A 537 30.88 -3.12 10.37
N THR A 538 31.82 -3.71 9.64
CA THR A 538 32.40 -3.11 8.42
C THR A 538 31.50 -3.31 7.21
N LYS A 539 30.50 -4.20 7.31
CA LYS A 539 29.50 -4.43 6.27
C LYS A 539 28.57 -3.24 6.13
N ARG A 540 28.18 -2.95 4.88
CA ARG A 540 27.19 -1.92 4.53
C ARG A 540 25.89 -2.15 5.31
N GLY A 541 25.35 -1.10 5.95
CA GLY A 541 24.14 -1.19 6.78
C GLY A 541 24.39 -1.57 8.25
N LEU A 542 25.58 -2.09 8.58
CA LEU A 542 25.98 -2.48 9.93
C LEU A 542 27.03 -1.54 10.54
N GLY A 543 27.17 -0.33 10.00
CA GLY A 543 28.11 0.66 10.51
C GLY A 543 27.85 0.99 11.97
N ASN A 544 28.90 0.97 12.78
CA ASN A 544 28.87 1.24 14.23
C ASN A 544 29.28 2.67 14.59
N PHE A 545 29.22 3.60 13.64
CA PHE A 545 29.61 5.00 13.82
C PHE A 545 28.42 5.90 14.23
N GLY A 546 28.71 7.15 14.59
CA GLY A 546 27.71 8.12 15.05
C GLY A 546 27.33 7.93 16.52
N HIS A 547 26.37 8.73 16.99
CA HIS A 547 25.97 8.83 18.39
C HIS A 547 27.17 9.18 19.30
N GLU A 548 27.88 10.24 18.92
CA GLU A 548 29.04 10.76 19.65
C GLU A 548 28.74 12.09 20.37
N GLU A 549 27.65 12.77 19.99
CA GLU A 549 27.21 14.01 20.65
C GLU A 549 26.95 13.79 22.15
N GLY A 550 27.57 14.63 22.99
CA GLY A 550 27.49 14.53 24.45
C GLY A 550 28.44 13.48 25.06
N ILE A 551 29.17 12.73 24.24
CA ILE A 551 30.16 11.72 24.67
C ILE A 551 31.56 12.15 24.24
N ILE A 552 31.68 12.68 23.02
CA ILE A 552 32.93 13.10 22.37
C ILE A 552 32.82 14.57 21.94
N THR A 553 33.87 15.35 22.13
CA THR A 553 33.96 16.74 21.68
C THR A 553 34.11 16.82 20.17
N GLU A 554 33.91 18.01 19.57
CA GLU A 554 34.16 18.23 18.14
C GLU A 554 35.63 17.98 17.74
N GLN A 555 36.56 18.08 18.71
CA GLN A 555 37.98 17.79 18.54
C GLN A 555 38.31 16.29 18.64
N GLY A 556 37.32 15.43 18.93
CA GLY A 556 37.51 13.98 19.06
C GLY A 556 37.96 13.51 20.44
N GLU A 557 37.88 14.37 21.47
CA GLU A 557 38.27 14.04 22.84
C GLU A 557 37.07 13.49 23.63
N GLU A 558 37.31 12.57 24.56
CA GLU A 558 36.25 12.05 25.42
C GLU A 558 35.79 13.13 26.41
N MET A 559 34.48 13.39 26.47
CA MET A 559 33.89 14.34 27.42
C MET A 559 33.72 13.74 28.82
N LEU A 560 33.67 12.41 28.92
CA LEU A 560 33.40 11.68 30.14
C LEU A 560 34.63 10.87 30.55
N SER A 561 35.03 10.98 31.81
CA SER A 561 36.02 10.11 32.42
C SER A 561 35.53 8.66 32.48
N ARG A 562 36.46 7.73 32.72
CA ARG A 562 36.12 6.32 32.90
C ARG A 562 35.15 6.08 34.06
N GLU A 563 35.28 6.82 35.16
CA GLU A 563 34.37 6.71 36.31
C GLU A 563 32.96 7.18 35.95
N GLU A 564 32.83 8.35 35.30
CA GLU A 564 31.54 8.89 34.86
C GLU A 564 30.82 7.96 33.86
N LYS A 565 31.56 7.32 32.95
CA LYS A 565 31.00 6.31 32.04
C LYS A 565 30.42 5.12 32.80
N MET A 566 31.12 4.65 33.84
CA MET A 566 30.65 3.51 34.65
C MET A 566 29.46 3.90 35.52
N ASP A 567 29.49 5.08 36.13
CA ASP A 567 28.36 5.63 36.89
C ASP A 567 27.12 5.78 36.00
N LEU A 568 27.29 6.31 34.79
CA LEU A 568 26.22 6.40 33.78
C LEU A 568 25.65 5.02 33.43
N ILE A 569 26.49 4.00 33.21
CA ILE A 569 26.02 2.63 32.94
C ILE A 569 25.21 2.10 34.13
N ARG A 570 25.66 2.33 35.38
CA ARG A 570 24.91 1.92 36.58
C ARG A 570 23.57 2.61 36.67
N TYR A 571 23.50 3.90 36.36
CA TYR A 571 22.23 4.62 36.28
C TYR A 571 21.31 4.04 35.21
N LEU A 572 21.81 3.80 34.00
CA LEU A 572 21.05 3.22 32.88
C LEU A 572 20.52 1.81 33.21
N GLN A 573 21.20 1.04 34.05
CA GLN A 573 20.70 -0.26 34.54
C GLN A 573 19.47 -0.13 35.45
N THR A 574 19.26 1.04 36.06
CA THR A 574 18.08 1.30 36.90
C THR A 574 16.86 1.75 36.08
N LEU A 575 17.01 2.02 34.78
CA LEU A 575 15.93 2.45 33.88
C LEU A 575 15.29 1.25 33.18
#